data_AF-U6KJY2-F1
#
_entry.id   AF-U6KJY2-F1
#
_cell.length_a   1.000
_cell.length_b   1.000
_cell.length_c   1.000
_cell.angle_alpha   90.00
_cell.angle_beta   90.00
_cell.angle_gamma   90.00
#
_symmetry.space_group_name_H-M   'P 1'
#
loop_
_entity.id
_entity.type
_entity.pdbx_description
1 polymer ?
#
loop_
_entity_poly.entity_id
_entity_poly.type
_entity_poly.pdbx_seq_one_letter_code
_entity_poly.pdbx_strand_id
1 'polypeptide(L)'
;MPQLDPYNTQSAIALLRQYLDYQHWLDRNKMQMKDIGNTQVLAAMNPTAGSFVVNPRLSRHFWVLNVPMPELTSLFTIYASIMNGFFDVRNFRKAVKEQVMPVIKATMSIHTEVVQAFRKTAVNFHYEFNMRHLTSVFQGILSTSPQSMQIREEANCAHTLRTALLGQDPEKLVLLWLHECERTFCDRLVTPEDCKKYKAIAADCAKRNFGRFNLGKVVQAKNPEPLIFTHFGKEGAGGQLDAAFRRHCSS
;
A
#
# COMPACT_ATOMS: atom_id res chain seq x y z
N MET A 1 6.60 -20.65 3.80
CA MET A 1 6.55 -22.10 3.51
C MET A 1 7.32 -22.83 4.60
N PRO A 2 6.89 -24.03 5.05
CA PRO A 2 7.64 -24.83 6.01
C PRO A 2 9.06 -25.09 5.50
N GLN A 3 10.04 -25.04 6.39
CA GLN A 3 11.42 -25.36 6.02
C GLN A 3 11.53 -26.83 5.61
N LEU A 4 12.35 -27.11 4.60
CA LEU A 4 12.70 -28.47 4.20
C LEU A 4 13.72 -29.05 5.19
N ASP A 5 13.51 -30.29 5.59
CA ASP A 5 14.50 -31.10 6.30
C ASP A 5 15.64 -31.53 5.35
N PRO A 6 16.83 -31.98 5.80
CA PRO A 6 17.93 -32.40 4.92
C PRO A 6 17.56 -33.49 3.91
N TYR A 7 16.50 -34.25 4.18
CA TYR A 7 15.94 -35.25 3.27
C TYR A 7 14.90 -34.70 2.29
N ASN A 8 14.79 -33.37 2.14
CA ASN A 8 13.82 -32.68 1.30
C ASN A 8 12.35 -33.04 1.64
N THR A 9 12.08 -33.26 2.92
CA THR A 9 10.71 -33.51 3.42
C THR A 9 10.19 -32.32 4.22
N GLN A 10 8.86 -32.16 4.24
CA GLN A 10 8.17 -31.14 5.03
C GLN A 10 7.12 -31.84 5.90
N SER A 11 7.34 -31.87 7.22
CA SER A 11 6.46 -32.56 8.17
C SER A 11 5.03 -32.02 8.14
N ALA A 12 4.85 -30.72 7.91
CA ALA A 12 3.53 -30.11 7.78
C ALA A 12 2.75 -30.64 6.54
N ILE A 13 3.44 -30.82 5.41
CA ILE A 13 2.85 -31.40 4.19
C ILE A 13 2.54 -32.88 4.40
N ALA A 14 3.40 -33.61 5.12
CA ALA A 14 3.18 -35.01 5.42
C ALA A 14 1.94 -35.22 6.33
N LEU A 15 1.78 -34.38 7.36
CA LEU A 15 0.62 -34.41 8.24
C LEU A 15 -0.68 -34.07 7.48
N LEU A 16 -0.63 -33.04 6.62
CA LEU A 16 -1.78 -32.68 5.80
C LEU A 16 -2.17 -33.82 4.85
N ARG A 17 -1.18 -34.49 4.25
CA ARG A 17 -1.42 -35.68 3.41
C ARG A 17 -2.03 -36.81 4.22
N GLN A 18 -1.53 -37.09 5.42
CA GLN A 18 -2.10 -38.12 6.30
C GLN A 18 -3.58 -37.82 6.59
N TYR A 19 -3.91 -36.57 6.90
CA TYR A 19 -5.30 -36.17 7.11
C TYR A 19 -6.16 -36.37 5.86
N LEU A 20 -5.68 -36.00 4.66
CA LEU A 20 -6.45 -36.16 3.41
C LEU A 20 -6.59 -37.63 2.96
N ASP A 21 -5.59 -38.48 3.25
CA ASP A 21 -5.62 -39.89 2.91
C ASP A 21 -6.52 -40.69 3.87
N TYR A 22 -6.48 -40.38 5.18
CA TYR A 22 -7.05 -41.24 6.22
C TYR A 22 -8.18 -40.60 7.04
N GLN A 23 -8.37 -39.28 6.97
CA GLN A 23 -9.34 -38.52 7.78
C GLN A 23 -9.13 -38.64 9.30
N HIS A 24 -7.92 -39.03 9.72
CA HIS A 24 -7.53 -39.12 11.11
C HIS A 24 -6.01 -38.97 11.26
N TRP A 25 -5.56 -38.68 12.47
CA TRP A 25 -4.14 -38.77 12.83
C TRP A 25 -3.95 -39.25 14.26
N LEU A 26 -2.72 -39.62 14.61
CA LEU A 26 -2.35 -40.05 15.95
C LEU A 26 -2.08 -38.85 16.85
N ASP A 27 -2.75 -38.77 18.01
CA ASP A 27 -2.37 -37.87 19.09
C ASP A 27 -1.09 -38.37 19.76
N ARG A 28 -0.01 -37.61 19.66
CA ARG A 28 1.30 -37.96 20.24
C ARG A 28 1.29 -37.99 21.77
N ASN A 29 0.40 -37.26 22.44
CA ASN A 29 0.37 -37.20 23.91
C ASN A 29 -0.38 -38.39 24.50
N LYS A 30 -1.50 -38.76 23.87
CA LYS A 30 -2.39 -39.84 24.36
C LYS A 30 -2.15 -41.16 23.66
N MET A 31 -1.35 -41.18 22.58
CA MET A 31 -1.15 -42.34 21.70
C MET A 31 -2.47 -42.94 21.20
N GLN A 32 -3.46 -42.07 20.95
CA GLN A 32 -4.82 -42.44 20.51
C GLN A 32 -5.11 -41.82 19.14
N MET A 33 -5.90 -42.52 18.35
CA MET A 33 -6.38 -42.03 17.06
C MET A 33 -7.40 -40.91 17.27
N LYS A 34 -7.27 -39.85 16.47
CA LYS A 34 -8.21 -38.72 16.42
C LYS A 34 -8.84 -38.65 15.05
N ASP A 35 -10.12 -38.96 14.98
CA ASP A 35 -10.91 -38.83 13.77
C ASP A 35 -11.31 -37.37 13.53
N ILE A 36 -11.17 -36.93 12.29
CA ILE A 36 -11.42 -35.55 11.86
C ILE A 36 -12.45 -35.60 10.75
N GLY A 37 -13.70 -35.32 11.11
CA GLY A 37 -14.82 -35.27 10.19
C GLY A 37 -15.25 -33.84 9.83
N ASN A 38 -16.03 -33.72 8.75
CA ASN A 38 -16.72 -32.49 8.34
C ASN A 38 -15.81 -31.28 8.09
N THR A 39 -14.64 -31.52 7.51
CA THR A 39 -13.65 -30.48 7.23
C THR A 39 -13.23 -30.47 5.76
N GLN A 40 -13.11 -29.27 5.19
CA GLN A 40 -12.60 -29.05 3.83
C GLN A 40 -11.28 -28.28 3.91
N VAL A 41 -10.34 -28.61 3.02
CA VAL A 41 -9.03 -27.98 2.96
C VAL A 41 -8.92 -27.15 1.70
N LEU A 42 -8.58 -25.87 1.87
CA LEU A 42 -8.16 -24.98 0.80
C LEU A 42 -6.71 -24.58 1.04
N ALA A 43 -5.90 -24.57 -0.02
CA ALA A 43 -4.50 -24.19 0.04
C ALA A 43 -4.15 -23.23 -1.10
N ALA A 44 -3.20 -22.34 -0.84
CA ALA A 44 -2.61 -21.44 -1.83
C ALA A 44 -1.09 -21.40 -1.63
N MET A 45 -0.35 -21.20 -2.72
CA MET A 45 1.11 -21.12 -2.69
C MET A 45 1.61 -19.93 -3.51
N ASN A 46 2.76 -19.38 -3.13
CA ASN A 46 3.45 -18.35 -3.91
C ASN A 46 4.56 -19.03 -4.73
N PRO A 47 4.47 -19.04 -6.08
CA PRO A 47 5.46 -19.70 -6.93
C PRO A 47 6.82 -18.99 -6.98
N THR A 48 6.94 -17.78 -6.41
CA THR A 48 8.17 -16.96 -6.45
C THR A 48 8.93 -16.92 -5.13
N ALA A 49 8.36 -17.45 -4.03
CA ALA A 49 9.00 -17.40 -2.71
C ALA A 49 8.81 -18.68 -1.87
N GLY A 50 9.93 -19.19 -1.33
CA GLY A 50 9.97 -20.32 -0.40
C GLY A 50 10.40 -21.63 -1.07
N SER A 51 9.94 -22.76 -0.53
CA SER A 51 10.10 -24.07 -1.17
C SER A 51 9.10 -24.19 -2.32
N PHE A 52 9.62 -24.44 -3.52
CA PHE A 52 8.83 -24.56 -4.76
C PHE A 52 8.32 -25.98 -5.01
N VAL A 53 8.80 -26.96 -4.24
CA VAL A 53 8.53 -28.38 -4.49
C VAL A 53 7.39 -28.83 -3.59
N VAL A 54 6.20 -28.99 -4.18
CA VAL A 54 5.09 -29.69 -3.53
C VAL A 54 5.19 -31.17 -3.87
N ASN A 55 5.04 -32.04 -2.87
CA ASN A 55 5.04 -33.48 -3.07
C ASN A 55 3.87 -33.88 -4.01
N PRO A 56 4.13 -34.57 -5.15
CA PRO A 56 3.08 -34.99 -6.08
C PRO A 56 1.97 -35.84 -5.44
N ARG A 57 2.30 -36.53 -4.35
CA ARG A 57 1.33 -37.33 -3.57
C ARG A 57 0.34 -36.47 -2.80
N LEU A 58 0.68 -35.22 -2.48
CA LEU A 58 -0.28 -34.27 -1.90
C LEU A 58 -1.09 -33.60 -3.01
N SER A 59 -0.44 -33.19 -4.10
CA SER A 59 -1.12 -32.45 -5.18
C SER A 59 -2.25 -33.25 -5.83
N ARG A 60 -2.21 -34.59 -5.83
CA ARG A 60 -3.31 -35.45 -6.31
C ARG A 60 -4.65 -35.22 -5.61
N HIS A 61 -4.65 -34.69 -4.38
CA HIS A 61 -5.87 -34.41 -3.62
C HIS A 61 -6.46 -33.03 -3.92
N PHE A 62 -5.76 -32.21 -4.71
CA PHE A 62 -6.16 -30.84 -5.00
C PHE A 62 -6.42 -30.64 -6.49
N TRP A 63 -7.39 -29.79 -6.78
CA TRP A 63 -7.47 -29.12 -8.08
C TRP A 63 -6.54 -27.91 -8.07
N VAL A 64 -5.56 -27.91 -8.97
CA VAL A 64 -4.58 -26.83 -9.06
C VAL A 64 -5.07 -25.78 -10.05
N LEU A 65 -5.24 -24.55 -9.55
CA LEU A 65 -5.59 -23.38 -10.35
C LEU A 65 -4.45 -22.38 -10.34
N ASN A 66 -4.10 -21.84 -11.51
CA ASN A 66 -3.13 -20.76 -11.63
C ASN A 66 -3.87 -19.41 -11.66
N VAL A 67 -3.55 -18.52 -10.72
CA VAL A 67 -4.12 -17.18 -10.64
C VAL A 67 -3.05 -16.17 -11.05
N PRO A 68 -3.02 -15.72 -12.32
CA PRO A 68 -2.06 -14.72 -12.76
C PRO A 68 -2.37 -13.34 -12.17
N MET A 69 -1.39 -12.43 -12.25
CA MET A 69 -1.62 -11.04 -11.90
C MET A 69 -2.66 -10.43 -12.86
N PRO A 70 -3.63 -9.64 -12.35
CA PRO A 70 -4.65 -9.01 -13.17
C PRO A 70 -4.03 -7.96 -14.11
N GLU A 71 -4.67 -7.77 -15.28
CA GLU A 71 -4.28 -6.74 -16.24
C GLU A 71 -4.50 -5.33 -15.70
N LEU A 72 -3.76 -4.35 -16.23
CA LEU A 72 -3.89 -2.94 -15.85
C LEU A 72 -5.33 -2.41 -16.06
N THR A 73 -6.02 -2.84 -17.10
CA THR A 73 -7.43 -2.47 -17.37
C THR A 73 -8.37 -2.99 -16.28
N SER A 74 -8.16 -4.23 -15.83
CA SER A 74 -8.92 -4.85 -14.75
C SER A 74 -8.66 -4.14 -13.42
N LEU A 75 -7.39 -3.84 -13.12
CA LEU A 75 -7.00 -3.10 -11.93
C LEU A 75 -7.60 -1.70 -11.88
N PHE A 76 -7.57 -0.98 -13.01
CA PHE A 76 -8.21 0.32 -13.13
C PHE A 76 -9.70 0.25 -12.80
N THR A 77 -10.39 -0.76 -13.34
CA THR A 77 -11.83 -0.97 -13.11
C THR A 77 -12.14 -1.29 -11.64
N ILE A 78 -11.33 -2.16 -11.01
CA ILE A 78 -11.49 -2.52 -9.59
C ILE A 78 -11.35 -1.28 -8.71
N TYR A 79 -10.27 -0.51 -8.87
CA TYR A 79 -10.04 0.68 -8.05
C TYR A 79 -11.02 1.81 -8.37
N ALA A 80 -11.46 1.95 -9.63
CA ALA A 80 -12.50 2.90 -10.00
C ALA A 80 -13.83 2.60 -9.30
N SER A 81 -14.24 1.34 -9.24
CA SER A 81 -15.46 0.93 -8.55
C SER A 81 -15.41 1.26 -7.06
N ILE A 82 -14.30 0.89 -6.39
CA ILE A 82 -14.10 1.13 -4.96
C ILE A 82 -14.07 2.64 -4.64
N MET A 83 -13.27 3.40 -5.39
CA MET A 83 -13.11 4.84 -5.15
C MET A 83 -14.40 5.60 -5.45
N ASN A 84 -15.04 5.38 -6.61
CA ASN A 84 -16.30 6.08 -6.91
C ASN A 84 -17.38 5.75 -5.87
N GLY A 85 -17.52 4.47 -5.50
CA GLY A 85 -18.45 4.05 -4.46
C GLY A 85 -18.20 4.76 -3.12
N PHE A 86 -16.94 4.90 -2.70
CA PHE A 86 -16.59 5.62 -1.48
C PHE A 86 -16.95 7.11 -1.55
N PHE A 87 -16.54 7.80 -2.62
CA PHE A 87 -16.78 9.24 -2.78
C PHE A 87 -18.27 9.56 -2.98
N ASP A 88 -19.06 8.62 -3.52
CA ASP A 88 -20.50 8.74 -3.65
C ASP A 88 -21.22 8.57 -2.31
N VAL A 89 -20.93 7.50 -1.56
CA VAL A 89 -21.55 7.23 -0.24
C VAL A 89 -21.26 8.35 0.76
N ARG A 90 -20.08 8.97 0.67
CA ARG A 90 -19.65 10.06 1.56
C ARG A 90 -20.04 11.46 1.06
N ASN A 91 -20.77 11.55 -0.05
CA ASN A 91 -21.31 12.78 -0.64
C ASN A 91 -20.26 13.90 -0.86
N PHE A 92 -19.10 13.55 -1.44
CA PHE A 92 -18.08 14.55 -1.80
C PHE A 92 -18.56 15.48 -2.93
N ARG A 93 -17.98 16.69 -3.03
CA ARG A 93 -18.27 17.64 -4.11
C ARG A 93 -17.97 17.05 -5.48
N LYS A 94 -18.80 17.40 -6.48
CA LYS A 94 -18.59 16.99 -7.88
C LYS A 94 -17.18 17.30 -8.40
N ALA A 95 -16.64 18.48 -8.09
CA ALA A 95 -15.29 18.87 -8.48
C ALA A 95 -14.19 17.92 -7.98
N VAL A 96 -14.38 17.31 -6.80
CA VAL A 96 -13.45 16.32 -6.22
C VAL A 96 -13.67 14.95 -6.87
N LYS A 97 -14.93 14.56 -7.10
CA LYS A 97 -15.28 13.30 -7.79
C LYS A 97 -14.68 13.25 -9.21
N GLU A 98 -14.66 14.38 -9.92
CA GLU A 98 -14.02 14.50 -11.24
C GLU A 98 -12.51 14.20 -11.22
N GLN A 99 -11.84 14.31 -10.07
CA GLN A 99 -10.41 13.99 -9.92
C GLN A 99 -10.13 12.53 -9.54
N VAL A 100 -11.14 11.72 -9.21
CA VAL A 100 -10.94 10.31 -8.81
C VAL A 100 -10.31 9.50 -9.94
N MET A 101 -10.84 9.61 -11.16
CA MET A 101 -10.32 8.86 -12.31
C MET A 101 -8.88 9.27 -12.69
N PRO A 102 -8.54 10.58 -12.76
CA PRO A 102 -7.16 11.04 -12.88
C PRO A 102 -6.22 10.50 -11.80
N VAL A 103 -6.64 10.48 -10.53
CA VAL A 103 -5.85 9.94 -9.40
C VAL A 103 -5.55 8.46 -9.58
N ILE A 104 -6.54 7.65 -9.97
CA ILE A 104 -6.31 6.21 -10.22
C ILE A 104 -5.30 6.03 -11.35
N LYS A 105 -5.48 6.74 -12.48
CA LYS A 105 -4.57 6.68 -13.63
C LYS A 105 -3.15 7.08 -13.24
N ALA A 106 -3.00 8.18 -12.50
CA ALA A 106 -1.72 8.66 -12.02
C ALA A 106 -1.04 7.67 -11.06
N THR A 107 -1.81 7.04 -10.16
CA THR A 107 -1.32 6.01 -9.22
C THR A 107 -0.80 4.77 -9.95
N MET A 108 -1.49 4.33 -11.01
CA MET A 108 -1.03 3.20 -11.81
C MET A 108 0.23 3.54 -12.62
N SER A 109 0.30 4.77 -13.14
CA SER A 109 1.48 5.25 -13.87
C SER A 109 2.71 5.35 -12.97
N ILE A 110 2.59 5.99 -11.80
CA ILE A 110 3.71 6.13 -10.87
C ILE A 110 4.18 4.78 -10.36
N HIS A 111 3.26 3.85 -10.08
CA HIS A 111 3.62 2.49 -9.68
C HIS A 111 4.44 1.77 -10.75
N THR A 112 4.02 1.87 -12.02
CA THR A 112 4.74 1.26 -13.14
C THR A 112 6.14 1.83 -13.29
N GLU A 113 6.29 3.16 -13.20
CA GLU A 113 7.57 3.85 -13.29
C GLU A 113 8.49 3.51 -12.10
N VAL A 114 7.95 3.44 -10.89
CA VAL A 114 8.69 3.06 -9.67
C VAL A 114 9.17 1.61 -9.75
N VAL A 115 8.32 0.67 -10.16
CA VAL A 115 8.68 -0.75 -10.35
C VAL A 115 9.82 -0.90 -11.36
N GLN A 116 9.80 -0.09 -12.43
CA GLN A 116 10.85 -0.13 -13.45
C GLN A 116 12.16 0.52 -12.97
N ALA A 117 12.07 1.62 -12.23
CA ALA A 117 13.20 2.42 -11.80
C ALA A 117 13.95 1.85 -10.59
N PHE A 118 13.23 1.19 -9.67
CA PHE A 118 13.74 0.67 -8.40
C PHE A 118 13.55 -0.85 -8.34
N ARG A 119 14.49 -1.57 -8.94
CA ARG A 119 14.46 -3.03 -8.99
C ARG A 119 15.15 -3.63 -7.76
N LYS A 120 14.64 -4.79 -7.33
CA LYS A 120 15.26 -5.62 -6.31
C LYS A 120 16.68 -6.00 -6.72
N THR A 121 17.66 -5.71 -5.86
CA THR A 121 19.06 -6.14 -6.01
C THR A 121 19.51 -6.91 -4.78
N ALA A 122 20.70 -7.52 -4.82
CA ALA A 122 21.26 -8.22 -3.66
C ALA A 122 21.47 -7.27 -2.45
N VAL A 123 21.82 -6.01 -2.73
CA VAL A 123 22.00 -4.97 -1.71
C VAL A 123 20.65 -4.42 -1.25
N ASN A 124 19.76 -4.09 -2.19
CA ASN A 124 18.44 -3.53 -1.92
C ASN A 124 17.34 -4.56 -2.18
N PHE A 125 17.34 -5.64 -1.40
CA PHE A 125 16.38 -6.74 -1.57
C PHE A 125 14.93 -6.36 -1.20
N HIS A 126 14.76 -5.27 -0.44
CA HIS A 126 13.46 -4.75 0.01
C HIS A 126 12.81 -3.80 -1.01
N TYR A 127 13.48 -3.48 -2.12
CA TYR A 127 12.92 -2.72 -3.25
C TYR A 127 12.00 -3.63 -4.08
N GLU A 128 10.91 -4.06 -3.47
CA GLU A 128 9.91 -4.93 -4.04
C GLU A 128 8.55 -4.23 -4.00
N PHE A 129 8.12 -3.74 -5.17
CA PHE A 129 6.84 -3.07 -5.33
C PHE A 129 5.86 -4.00 -6.05
N ASN A 130 4.69 -4.18 -5.45
CA ASN A 130 3.63 -5.06 -5.93
C ASN A 130 2.25 -4.42 -5.70
N MET A 131 1.19 -5.13 -6.08
CA MET A 131 -0.21 -4.67 -5.94
C MET A 131 -0.61 -4.23 -4.52
N ARG A 132 0.02 -4.76 -3.47
CA ARG A 132 -0.24 -4.34 -2.09
C ARG A 132 0.04 -2.85 -1.90
N HIS A 133 1.08 -2.34 -2.55
CA HIS A 133 1.49 -0.94 -2.44
C HIS A 133 0.47 -0.02 -3.11
N LEU A 134 -0.05 -0.42 -4.28
CA LEU A 134 -1.19 0.25 -4.88
C LEU A 134 -2.38 0.30 -3.91
N THR A 135 -2.72 -0.84 -3.28
CA THR A 135 -3.81 -0.89 -2.30
C THR A 135 -3.54 0.03 -1.10
N SER A 136 -2.31 0.11 -0.59
CA SER A 136 -1.95 0.99 0.52
C SER A 136 -2.16 2.48 0.19
N VAL A 137 -1.79 2.92 -1.02
CA VAL A 137 -2.06 4.31 -1.46
C VAL A 137 -3.56 4.60 -1.44
N PHE A 138 -4.37 3.71 -2.03
CA PHE A 138 -5.83 3.90 -2.03
C PHE A 138 -6.43 3.81 -0.63
N GLN A 139 -5.96 2.91 0.24
CA GLN A 139 -6.39 2.81 1.63
C GLN A 139 -6.11 4.09 2.42
N GLY A 140 -4.94 4.71 2.20
CA GLY A 140 -4.62 6.02 2.78
C GLY A 140 -5.63 7.09 2.35
N ILE A 141 -5.93 7.17 1.06
CA ILE A 141 -6.94 8.10 0.53
C ILE A 141 -8.34 7.82 1.12
N LEU A 142 -8.74 6.55 1.16
CA LEU A 142 -10.05 6.10 1.68
C LEU A 142 -10.20 6.30 3.19
N SER A 143 -9.11 6.48 3.93
CA SER A 143 -9.13 6.77 5.38
C SER A 143 -9.56 8.21 5.68
N THR A 144 -9.68 9.05 4.64
CA THR A 144 -10.06 10.46 4.77
C THR A 144 -11.57 10.61 4.99
N SER A 145 -11.98 11.29 6.05
CA SER A 145 -13.39 11.64 6.27
C SER A 145 -13.74 12.98 5.59
N PRO A 146 -14.97 13.19 5.11
CA PRO A 146 -15.41 14.50 4.59
C PRO A 146 -15.20 15.64 5.59
N GLN A 147 -15.35 15.33 6.88
CA GLN A 147 -15.13 16.23 8.01
C GLN A 147 -13.64 16.53 8.23
N SER A 148 -12.73 15.58 7.98
CA SER A 148 -11.29 15.83 8.07
C SER A 148 -10.77 16.80 7.00
N MET A 149 -11.51 16.94 5.88
CA MET A 149 -11.31 17.98 4.87
C MET A 149 -12.05 19.28 5.18
N GLN A 150 -12.89 19.33 6.22
CA GLN A 150 -13.52 20.53 6.77
C GLN A 150 -12.87 20.85 8.12
N ILE A 151 -11.78 21.62 8.13
CA ILE A 151 -11.25 22.12 9.41
C ILE A 151 -11.93 23.46 9.72
N ARG A 152 -12.48 23.52 10.94
CA ARG A 152 -13.16 24.64 11.60
C ARG A 152 -12.24 25.86 11.70
N GLU A 153 -12.82 27.05 11.58
CA GLU A 153 -12.18 28.38 11.56
C GLU A 153 -11.39 28.79 12.82
N GLU A 154 -11.31 27.96 13.86
CA GLU A 154 -10.76 28.36 15.14
C GLU A 154 -9.33 27.84 15.36
N ALA A 155 -8.31 28.59 14.92
CA ALA A 155 -7.00 28.66 15.61
C ALA A 155 -6.09 29.75 15.01
N ASN A 156 -5.88 30.80 15.78
CA ASN A 156 -5.00 31.95 15.53
C ASN A 156 -3.50 31.58 15.52
N CYS A 157 -2.98 30.96 14.46
CA CYS A 157 -1.53 30.79 14.27
C CYS A 157 -1.12 31.09 12.82
N ALA A 158 -0.61 32.31 12.60
CA ALA A 158 -0.28 32.89 11.29
C ALA A 158 0.77 32.12 10.45
N HIS A 159 1.43 31.10 11.02
CA HIS A 159 2.40 30.26 10.30
C HIS A 159 1.85 28.87 9.92
N THR A 160 0.76 28.43 10.55
CA THR A 160 0.04 27.18 10.23
C THR A 160 -1.23 27.45 9.40
N LEU A 161 -1.52 28.74 9.16
CA LEU A 161 -2.80 29.23 8.63
C LEU A 161 -3.00 29.13 7.11
N ARG A 162 -2.01 28.67 6.32
CA ARG A 162 -2.23 28.45 4.88
C ARG A 162 -2.62 27.02 4.51
N THR A 163 -2.41 26.07 5.43
CA THR A 163 -2.85 24.67 5.29
C THR A 163 -4.29 24.47 5.80
N ALA A 164 -4.87 25.50 6.44
CA ALA A 164 -6.17 25.44 7.12
C ALA A 164 -7.36 26.06 6.36
N LEU A 165 -7.14 26.80 5.26
CA LEU A 165 -8.24 27.31 4.42
C LEU A 165 -8.59 26.32 3.29
N LEU A 166 -9.88 26.24 2.97
CA LEU A 166 -10.51 25.53 1.83
C LEU A 166 -10.84 24.03 2.03
N GLY A 167 -12.02 23.76 2.57
CA GLY A 167 -12.62 22.42 2.48
C GLY A 167 -13.18 22.12 1.09
N GLN A 168 -13.04 20.88 0.65
CA GLN A 168 -13.57 20.33 -0.62
C GLN A 168 -12.95 20.85 -1.92
N ASP A 169 -11.66 21.20 -1.90
CA ASP A 169 -10.93 21.53 -3.12
C ASP A 169 -10.31 20.29 -3.78
N PRO A 170 -10.40 20.17 -5.12
CA PRO A 170 -9.78 19.09 -5.86
C PRO A 170 -8.25 19.06 -5.71
N GLU A 171 -7.62 20.21 -5.46
CA GLU A 171 -6.17 20.30 -5.23
C GLU A 171 -5.73 19.53 -3.98
N LYS A 172 -6.51 19.56 -2.89
CA LYS A 172 -6.18 18.83 -1.66
C LYS A 172 -6.21 17.32 -1.84
N LEU A 173 -7.11 16.80 -2.67
CA LEU A 173 -7.11 15.38 -3.02
C LEU A 173 -5.82 14.98 -3.73
N VAL A 174 -5.31 15.83 -4.62
CA VAL A 174 -4.04 15.58 -5.33
C VAL A 174 -2.85 15.66 -4.38
N LEU A 175 -2.85 16.61 -3.44
CA LEU A 175 -1.80 16.72 -2.41
C LEU A 175 -1.81 15.52 -1.45
N LEU A 176 -3.00 15.07 -1.04
CA LEU A 176 -3.17 13.85 -0.25
C LEU A 176 -2.65 12.63 -1.02
N TRP A 177 -3.01 12.50 -2.30
CA TRP A 177 -2.51 11.43 -3.15
C TRP A 177 -0.98 11.44 -3.26
N LEU A 178 -0.36 12.62 -3.40
CA LEU A 178 1.11 12.75 -3.41
C LEU A 178 1.73 12.32 -2.08
N HIS A 179 1.13 12.72 -0.95
CA HIS A 179 1.54 12.28 0.37
C HIS A 179 1.49 10.76 0.53
N GLU A 180 0.37 10.15 0.16
CA GLU A 180 0.21 8.69 0.26
C GLU A 180 1.17 7.94 -0.66
N CYS A 181 1.44 8.48 -1.85
CA CYS A 181 2.48 7.95 -2.74
C CYS A 181 3.87 8.05 -2.08
N GLU A 182 4.25 9.20 -1.52
CA GLU A 182 5.53 9.38 -0.81
C GLU A 182 5.69 8.38 0.34
N ARG A 183 4.68 8.26 1.21
CA ARG A 183 4.69 7.35 2.36
C ARG A 183 4.74 5.88 1.95
N THR A 184 4.19 5.53 0.79
CA THR A 184 4.17 4.15 0.32
C THR A 184 5.46 3.77 -0.42
N PHE A 185 5.95 4.65 -1.29
CA PHE A 185 7.06 4.36 -2.21
C PHE A 185 8.39 4.93 -1.73
N CYS A 186 8.43 6.21 -1.33
CA CYS A 186 9.66 6.90 -0.97
C CYS A 186 10.24 6.41 0.36
N ASP A 187 9.39 6.16 1.36
CA ASP A 187 9.84 5.72 2.69
C ASP A 187 10.55 4.35 2.69
N ARG A 188 10.41 3.59 1.60
CA ARG A 188 11.12 2.32 1.41
C ARG A 188 12.51 2.48 0.81
N LEU A 189 12.82 3.66 0.28
CA LEU A 189 14.10 3.95 -0.36
C LEU A 189 15.11 4.36 0.73
N VAL A 190 16.32 3.83 0.62
CA VAL A 190 17.36 4.03 1.63
C VAL A 190 18.28 5.19 1.25
N THR A 191 18.67 5.26 -0.03
CA THR A 191 19.67 6.24 -0.45
C THR A 191 19.00 7.60 -0.74
N PRO A 192 19.66 8.72 -0.38
CA PRO A 192 19.13 10.05 -0.68
C PRO A 192 19.04 10.31 -2.20
N GLU A 193 19.85 9.63 -3.00
CA GLU A 193 19.80 9.68 -4.46
C GLU A 193 18.54 8.99 -5.00
N ASP A 194 18.18 7.82 -4.48
CA ASP A 194 16.94 7.13 -4.83
C ASP A 194 15.73 7.98 -4.45
N CYS A 195 15.73 8.59 -3.28
CA CYS A 195 14.67 9.51 -2.85
C CYS A 195 14.54 10.72 -3.79
N LYS A 196 15.66 11.31 -4.23
CA LYS A 196 15.66 12.41 -5.22
C LYS A 196 15.08 11.94 -6.57
N LYS A 197 15.49 10.75 -7.03
CA LYS A 197 14.99 10.15 -8.28
C LYS A 197 13.48 9.88 -8.20
N TYR A 198 13.00 9.35 -7.08
CA TYR A 198 11.57 9.15 -6.85
C TYR A 198 10.80 10.47 -6.87
N LYS A 199 11.30 11.51 -6.19
CA LYS A 199 10.66 12.84 -6.19
C LYS A 199 10.54 13.43 -7.60
N ALA A 200 11.54 13.23 -8.45
CA ALA A 200 11.46 13.62 -9.85
C ALA A 200 10.35 12.87 -10.61
N ILE A 201 10.28 11.54 -10.45
CA ILE A 201 9.23 10.70 -11.04
C ILE A 201 7.82 11.15 -10.57
N ALA A 202 7.66 11.39 -9.27
CA ALA A 202 6.40 11.86 -8.69
C ALA A 202 6.01 13.24 -9.25
N ALA A 203 6.98 14.15 -9.40
CA ALA A 203 6.76 15.47 -9.97
C ALA A 203 6.31 15.45 -11.42
N ASP A 204 6.94 14.61 -12.25
CA ASP A 204 6.60 14.48 -13.66
C ASP A 204 5.23 13.81 -13.83
N CYS A 205 4.94 12.79 -13.02
CA CYS A 205 3.63 12.15 -13.01
C CYS A 205 2.52 13.13 -12.58
N ALA A 206 2.78 13.96 -11.56
CA ALA A 206 1.85 14.99 -11.11
C ALA A 206 1.62 16.03 -12.20
N LYS A 207 2.67 16.55 -12.84
CA LYS A 207 2.56 17.51 -13.96
C LYS A 207 1.73 16.96 -15.12
N ARG A 208 1.96 15.70 -15.51
CA ARG A 208 1.29 15.05 -16.63
C ARG A 208 -0.21 14.84 -16.39
N ASN A 209 -0.62 14.49 -15.17
CA ASN A 209 -2.03 14.18 -14.87
C ASN A 209 -2.80 15.36 -14.25
N PHE A 210 -2.11 16.29 -13.62
CA PHE A 210 -2.69 17.36 -12.78
C PHE A 210 -2.18 18.75 -13.14
N GLY A 211 -1.73 18.99 -14.38
CA GLY A 211 -1.16 20.27 -14.82
C GLY A 211 -2.05 21.49 -14.65
N ARG A 212 -3.35 21.31 -14.40
CA ARG A 212 -4.30 22.38 -14.03
C ARG A 212 -4.06 22.91 -12.61
N PHE A 213 -3.52 22.09 -11.71
CA PHE A 213 -3.26 22.44 -10.32
C PHE A 213 -1.84 23.01 -10.18
N ASN A 214 -1.68 24.05 -9.36
CA ASN A 214 -0.43 24.78 -9.22
C ASN A 214 0.53 24.07 -8.23
N LEU A 215 0.86 22.81 -8.52
CA LEU A 215 1.61 21.90 -7.64
C LEU A 215 3.11 22.25 -7.54
N GLY A 216 3.61 23.17 -8.36
CA GLY A 216 5.02 23.54 -8.40
C GLY A 216 5.55 24.07 -7.06
N LYS A 217 4.69 24.69 -6.24
CA LYS A 217 5.06 25.17 -4.90
C LYS A 217 5.34 24.05 -3.89
N VAL A 218 4.77 22.87 -4.11
CA VAL A 218 4.87 21.76 -3.17
C VAL A 218 5.91 20.74 -3.65
N VAL A 219 5.95 20.48 -4.95
CA VAL A 219 6.78 19.42 -5.51
C VAL A 219 8.14 19.92 -6.01
N GLN A 220 8.26 21.21 -6.36
CA GLN A 220 9.46 21.79 -7.00
C GLN A 220 10.05 23.00 -6.25
N ALA A 221 9.52 23.32 -5.05
CA ALA A 221 10.10 24.38 -4.24
C ALA A 221 11.49 23.99 -3.72
N LYS A 222 12.37 24.99 -3.61
CA LYS A 222 13.74 24.86 -3.07
C LYS A 222 13.75 24.34 -1.62
N ASN A 223 12.70 24.64 -0.87
CA ASN A 223 12.32 24.04 0.42
C ASN A 223 10.83 23.71 0.35
N PRO A 224 10.45 22.49 -0.07
CA PRO A 224 9.04 22.11 -0.05
C PRO A 224 8.60 21.97 1.41
N GLU A 225 7.50 22.62 1.78
CA GLU A 225 6.85 22.33 3.06
C GLU A 225 6.47 20.84 3.08
N PRO A 226 6.73 20.13 4.19
CA PRO A 226 6.43 18.71 4.24
C PRO A 226 4.92 18.52 4.13
N LEU A 227 4.50 17.73 3.14
CA LEU A 227 3.12 17.27 3.04
C LEU A 227 2.87 16.31 4.20
N ILE A 228 2.12 16.74 5.21
CA ILE A 228 1.81 15.90 6.37
C ILE A 228 0.29 15.82 6.52
N PHE A 229 -0.27 14.67 6.16
CA PHE A 229 -1.67 14.33 6.41
C PHE A 229 -1.75 13.29 7.53
N THR A 230 -1.44 13.70 8.76
CA THR A 230 -1.49 12.81 9.93
C THR A 230 -2.39 13.38 11.03
N HIS A 231 -2.94 12.48 11.85
CA HIS A 231 -3.75 12.86 13.02
C HIS A 231 -2.89 13.42 14.16
N PHE A 232 -1.60 13.06 14.21
CA PHE A 232 -0.66 13.44 15.28
C PHE A 232 -0.49 14.95 15.46
N GLY A 233 -0.60 15.74 14.39
CA GLY A 233 -0.49 17.21 14.47
C GLY A 233 -1.75 17.91 14.99
N LYS A 234 -2.89 17.22 15.11
CA LYS A 234 -4.18 17.82 15.49
C LYS A 234 -4.48 17.76 16.98
N GLU A 235 -3.85 16.85 17.74
CA GLU A 235 -4.12 16.64 19.17
C GLU A 235 -3.06 17.27 20.10
N GLY A 236 -2.10 18.02 19.57
CA GLY A 236 -0.92 18.47 20.31
C GLY A 236 -0.54 19.94 20.16
N ALA A 237 -1.49 20.85 19.91
CA ALA A 237 -1.24 22.30 19.99
C ALA A 237 -1.16 22.75 21.46
N GLY A 238 -0.16 22.22 22.16
CA GLY A 238 0.19 22.49 23.54
C GLY A 238 1.67 22.20 23.77
N GLY A 239 2.54 22.87 23.01
CA GLY A 239 3.97 23.01 23.32
C GLY A 239 4.95 22.05 22.63
N GLN A 240 5.95 22.65 21.97
CA GLN A 240 7.33 22.14 21.83
C GLN A 240 7.64 20.93 20.92
N LEU A 241 7.03 20.79 19.74
CA LEU A 241 7.56 19.83 18.73
C LEU A 241 8.32 20.47 17.57
N ASP A 242 8.20 21.79 17.35
CA ASP A 242 8.79 22.47 16.18
C ASP A 242 10.32 22.64 16.24
N ALA A 243 10.94 22.46 17.42
CA ALA A 243 12.39 22.60 17.58
C ALA A 243 13.16 21.28 17.39
N ALA A 244 12.49 20.13 17.51
CA ALA A 244 13.17 18.83 17.51
C ALA A 244 13.44 18.29 16.09
N PHE A 245 12.52 18.53 15.14
CA PHE A 245 12.65 17.96 13.79
C PHE A 245 13.66 18.70 12.89
N ARG A 246 13.97 19.97 13.18
CA ARG A 246 15.00 20.72 12.43
C ARG A 246 16.44 20.36 12.79
N ARG A 247 16.69 19.68 13.91
CA ARG A 247 18.06 19.37 14.37
C ARG A 247 18.61 18.03 13.89
N HIS A 248 17.84 17.22 13.17
CA HIS A 248 18.28 15.89 12.72
C HIS A 248 18.57 15.75 11.23
N CYS A 249 18.42 16.82 10.44
CA CYS A 249 18.79 16.82 9.01
C CYS A 249 19.96 17.74 8.67
N SER A 250 20.71 18.20 9.68
CA SER A 250 21.98 18.91 9.48
C SER A 250 23.05 18.29 10.37
N SER A 251 23.45 17.07 10.02
CA SER A 251 24.74 16.44 10.34
C SER A 251 24.98 15.34 9.32
#